data_AF-A0A947NYI8-F1
#
_entry.id   AF-A0A947NYI8-F1
#
_cell.length_a   1.000
_cell.length_b   1.000
_cell.length_c   1.000
_cell.angle_alpha   90.00
_cell.angle_beta   90.00
_cell.angle_gamma   90.00
#
_symmetry.space_group_name_H-M   'P 1'
#
loop_
_entity.id
_entity.type
_entity.pdbx_description
1 polymer ?
#
loop_
_entity_poly.entity_id
_entity_poly.type
_entity_poly.pdbx_seq_one_letter_code
_entity_poly.pdbx_strand_id
1 'polypeptide(L)' 'DALVDETEISRRLAQEPAPPTPASQTPWEELYREKTGQLGEGGVMDFALKYRGTAQKGLPRHNH' A
#
# COMPACT_ATOMS: atom_id res chain seq x y z
N ASP A 1 18.36 -0.71 -16.67
CA ASP A 1 18.03 -2.14 -16.79
C ASP A 1 19.02 -3.02 -16.07
N ALA A 2 18.57 -4.19 -15.67
CA ALA A 2 19.45 -5.25 -15.20
C ALA A 2 19.99 -6.02 -16.42
N LEU A 3 21.31 -6.22 -16.50
CA LEU A 3 21.97 -6.89 -17.63
C LEU A 3 21.93 -8.42 -17.47
N VAL A 4 20.74 -8.98 -17.57
CA VAL A 4 20.48 -10.43 -17.56
C VAL A 4 19.43 -10.76 -18.61
N ASP A 5 19.41 -12.00 -19.07
CA ASP A 5 18.39 -12.47 -20.02
C ASP A 5 17.00 -12.55 -19.35
N GLU A 6 15.94 -12.34 -20.13
CA GLU A 6 14.55 -12.42 -19.64
C GLU A 6 14.20 -13.81 -19.09
N THR A 7 14.82 -14.87 -19.61
CA THR A 7 14.64 -16.23 -19.09
C THR A 7 15.17 -16.39 -17.68
N GLU A 8 16.26 -15.69 -17.32
CA GLU A 8 16.80 -15.70 -15.96
C GLU A 8 15.88 -14.94 -15.00
N ILE A 9 15.33 -13.80 -15.42
CA ILE A 9 14.34 -13.05 -14.62
C ILE A 9 13.12 -13.93 -14.34
N SER A 10 12.60 -14.59 -15.38
CA SER A 10 11.45 -15.49 -15.29
C SER A 10 11.72 -16.68 -14.36
N ARG A 11 12.92 -17.28 -14.45
CA ARG A 11 13.36 -18.36 -13.56
C ARG A 11 13.38 -17.90 -12.10
N ARG A 12 13.95 -16.72 -11.80
CA ARG A 12 13.99 -16.18 -10.43
C ARG A 12 12.61 -15.91 -9.88
N LEU A 13 11.74 -15.24 -10.63
CA LEU A 13 10.36 -14.99 -10.18
C LEU A 13 9.58 -16.29 -9.90
N ALA A 14 9.88 -17.36 -10.63
CA ALA A 14 9.22 -18.66 -10.45
C ALA A 14 9.82 -19.51 -9.32
N GLN A 15 11.12 -19.40 -9.05
CA GLN A 15 11.86 -20.32 -8.18
C GLN A 15 12.38 -19.68 -6.88
N GLU A 16 12.58 -18.36 -6.88
CA GLU A 16 13.14 -17.63 -5.76
C GLU A 16 12.01 -16.83 -5.08
N PRO A 17 11.59 -17.21 -3.87
CA PRO A 17 10.53 -16.51 -3.17
C PRO A 17 10.99 -15.10 -2.79
N ALA A 18 10.04 -14.16 -2.78
CA ALA A 18 10.30 -12.84 -2.23
C ALA A 18 10.69 -12.93 -0.74
N PRO A 19 11.53 -12.00 -0.24
CA PRO A 19 11.83 -11.91 1.18
C PRO A 19 10.54 -11.85 2.01
N PRO A 20 10.50 -12.53 3.17
CA PRO A 20 9.30 -12.54 4.00
C PRO A 20 9.02 -11.15 4.55
N THR A 21 7.76 -10.74 4.50
CA THR A 21 7.30 -9.55 5.22
C THR A 21 7.16 -9.89 6.70
N PRO A 22 7.81 -9.14 7.62
CA PRO A 22 7.63 -9.36 9.06
C PRO A 22 6.17 -9.17 9.48
N ALA A 23 5.74 -9.92 10.50
CA ALA A 23 4.41 -9.74 11.08
C ALA A 23 4.24 -8.32 11.64
N SER A 24 3.03 -7.78 11.54
CA SER A 24 2.67 -6.53 12.21
C SER A 24 2.65 -6.73 13.72
N GLN A 25 3.33 -5.83 14.44
CA GLN A 25 3.40 -5.82 15.91
C GLN A 25 2.40 -4.82 16.51
N THR A 26 1.83 -3.94 15.69
CA THR A 26 0.83 -2.97 16.12
C THR A 26 -0.34 -2.92 15.14
N PRO A 27 -1.55 -2.53 15.60
CA PRO A 27 -2.69 -2.30 14.70
C PRO A 27 -2.39 -1.27 13.62
N TRP A 28 -1.55 -0.26 13.93
CA TRP A 28 -1.16 0.75 12.95
C TRP A 28 -0.28 0.19 11.83
N GLU A 29 0.67 -0.70 12.15
CA GLU A 29 1.49 -1.37 11.13
C GLU A 29 0.66 -2.23 10.18
N GLU A 30 -0.36 -2.93 10.71
CA GLU A 30 -1.31 -3.71 9.90
C GLU A 30 -2.10 -2.80 8.96
N LEU A 31 -2.74 -1.76 9.49
CA LEU A 31 -3.48 -0.78 8.70
C LEU A 31 -2.60 -0.11 7.63
N TYR A 32 -1.37 0.27 7.97
CA TYR A 32 -0.46 0.90 7.03
C TYR A 32 -0.06 -0.04 5.90
N ARG A 33 0.29 -1.30 6.20
CA ARG A 33 0.63 -2.31 5.17
C ARG A 33 -0.54 -2.62 4.25
N GLU A 34 -1.76 -2.63 4.79
CA GLU A 34 -2.95 -2.97 4.00
C GLU A 34 -3.42 -1.80 3.11
N LYS A 35 -3.22 -0.55 3.53
CA LYS A 35 -3.89 0.61 2.93
C LYS A 35 -3.00 1.56 2.15
N THR A 36 -1.67 1.48 2.29
CA THR A 36 -0.73 2.43 1.66
C THR A 36 -0.23 1.93 0.30
N GLY A 37 -0.25 2.81 -0.71
CA GLY A 37 0.28 2.56 -2.05
C GLY A 37 1.80 2.69 -2.15
N GLN A 38 2.35 2.49 -3.35
CA GLN A 38 3.81 2.54 -3.58
C GLN A 38 4.36 3.98 -3.53
N LEU A 39 5.65 4.14 -3.23
CA LEU A 39 6.29 5.46 -3.21
C LEU A 39 6.26 6.19 -4.56
N GLY A 40 6.32 5.44 -5.68
CA GLY A 40 6.16 6.01 -7.02
C GLY A 40 4.80 6.68 -7.27
N GLU A 41 3.80 6.33 -6.46
CA GLU A 41 2.44 6.87 -6.50
C GLU A 41 2.18 7.85 -5.33
N GLY A 42 3.20 8.10 -4.49
CA GLY A 42 3.19 9.05 -3.39
C GLY A 42 3.13 8.44 -1.99
N GLY A 43 3.04 7.12 -1.85
CA GLY A 43 3.09 6.45 -0.53
C GLY A 43 1.95 6.85 0.41
N VAL A 44 0.79 7.20 -0.16
CA VAL A 44 -0.41 7.63 0.57
C VAL A 44 -1.30 6.45 0.90
N MET A 45 -2.25 6.63 1.82
CA MET A 45 -3.35 5.67 1.97
C MET A 45 -4.31 5.79 0.79
N ASP A 46 -4.33 4.82 -0.11
CA ASP A 46 -5.03 4.94 -1.42
C ASP A 46 -6.52 5.23 -1.25
N PHE A 47 -7.16 4.57 -0.26
CA PHE A 47 -8.57 4.78 0.02
C PHE A 47 -8.89 6.20 0.49
N ALA A 48 -7.91 6.93 1.05
CA ALA A 48 -8.10 8.28 1.57
C ALA A 48 -8.28 9.30 0.43
N LEU A 49 -7.75 9.02 -0.77
CA LEU A 49 -7.75 9.96 -1.90
C LEU A 49 -9.15 10.38 -2.35
N LYS A 50 -10.18 9.55 -2.13
CA LYS A 50 -11.59 9.87 -2.45
C LYS A 50 -12.25 10.83 -1.46
N TYR A 51 -11.66 11.04 -0.28
CA TYR A 51 -12.20 11.93 0.75
C TYR A 51 -11.66 13.34 0.58
N ARG A 52 -12.36 14.14 -0.22
CA ARG A 52 -12.06 15.55 -0.45
C ARG A 52 -13.28 16.42 -0.17
N GLY A 53 -13.05 17.70 0.16
CA GLY A 53 -14.13 18.67 0.41
C GLY A 53 -15.08 18.25 1.53
N THR A 54 -14.57 17.63 2.60
CA THR A 54 -15.39 17.00 3.65
C THR A 54 -16.38 17.94 4.31
N ALA A 55 -16.02 19.22 4.48
CA ALA A 55 -16.93 20.25 5.00
C ALA A 55 -18.18 20.49 4.13
N GLN A 56 -18.12 20.17 2.83
CA GLN A 56 -19.24 20.35 1.89
C GLN A 56 -20.18 19.13 1.85
N LYS A 57 -19.80 17.99 2.48
CA LYS A 57 -20.58 16.74 2.47
C LYS A 57 -21.72 16.72 3.49
N GLY A 58 -21.93 17.82 4.20
CA GLY A 58 -22.88 17.95 5.30
C GLY A 58 -22.20 17.89 6.66
N LEU A 59 -22.86 18.47 7.65
CA LEU A 59 -22.39 18.43 9.03
C LEU A 59 -22.51 17.00 9.57
N PRO A 60 -21.55 16.54 10.39
CA PRO A 60 -21.71 15.31 11.14
C PRO A 60 -22.94 15.43 12.06
N ARG A 61 -23.47 14.28 12.49
CA ARG A 61 -24.58 14.23 13.43
C ARG A 61 -24.24 15.02 14.70
N HIS A 62 -25.23 15.72 15.25
CA HIS A 62 -25.12 16.28 16.60
C HIS A 62 -24.76 15.16 17.58
N ASN A 63 -23.79 15.42 18.44
CA ASN A 63 -23.22 14.43 19.35
C ASN A 63 -23.95 14.38 20.70
N HIS A 64 -24.80 15.38 20.99
CA HIS A 64 -25.70 15.49 22.14
C HIS A 64 -26.91 16.34 21.73
#